data_AF-A0A1V4W971-F1
#
_entry.id   AF-A0A1V4W971-F1
#
_cell.length_a   1.000
_cell.length_b   1.000
_cell.length_c   1.000
_cell.angle_alpha   90.00
_cell.angle_beta   90.00
_cell.angle_gamma   90.00
#
_symmetry.space_group_name_H-M   'P 1'
#
loop_
_entity.id
_entity.type
_entity.pdbx_description
1 polymer ?
#
loop_
_entity_poly.entity_id
_entity_poly.type
_entity_poly.pdbx_seq_one_letter_code
_entity_poly.pdbx_strand_id
1 'polypeptide(L)'
;MTFTDVVKTILVSAARPVSPQEIREAIKKDYPQFFGIPSHARAVEKKQCINLDHALLSQIYSLVRTNRFFFCDKTTKPMEISIAGNIAAPEDKDSSGIWLPEKPINKARPILEKENSKPKRPTPDLISDYLCRWEKLETYTLQEASLNILFKELCPENNKIEHILLKVCALNDFYSTNIFDTFTVAKHILNHNIDIHLHNNCHALVNTIASVSIKGKLKNFYSFASKYCSHHKPDIFPIYDSYVEKMLWHYRKHDKFHNFEKSDLKSYRHFIEIINKFQRHYRLEEFSLRQIDIFLWLAGKEFFPKKY
;
A
#
# COMPACT_ATOMS: atom_id res chain seq x y z
N MET A 1 17.97 -27.20 -1.16
CA MET A 1 17.40 -26.43 -2.29
C MET A 1 15.96 -26.09 -1.95
N THR A 2 15.54 -24.83 -2.07
CA THR A 2 14.15 -24.42 -1.79
C THR A 2 13.26 -24.57 -3.03
N PHE A 3 11.93 -24.50 -2.86
CA PHE A 3 11.00 -24.51 -3.99
C PHE A 3 11.25 -23.34 -4.96
N THR A 4 11.64 -22.17 -4.43
CA THR A 4 12.05 -21.01 -5.24
C THR A 4 13.28 -21.32 -6.09
N ASP A 5 14.29 -22.00 -5.51
CA ASP A 5 15.53 -22.35 -6.22
C ASP A 5 15.28 -23.37 -7.33
N VAL A 6 14.35 -24.32 -7.11
CA VAL A 6 13.91 -25.28 -8.13
C VAL A 6 13.32 -24.56 -9.33
N VAL A 7 12.34 -23.67 -9.10
CA VAL A 7 11.68 -22.92 -10.18
C VAL A 7 12.68 -22.02 -10.91
N LYS A 8 13.62 -21.39 -10.19
CA LYS A 8 14.73 -20.64 -10.82
C LYS A 8 15.59 -21.54 -11.70
N THR A 9 15.99 -22.70 -11.22
CA THR A 9 16.86 -23.63 -11.96
C THR A 9 16.20 -24.08 -13.26
N ILE A 10 14.90 -24.37 -13.23
CA ILE A 10 14.09 -24.71 -14.41
C ILE A 10 14.10 -23.55 -15.41
N LEU A 11 13.88 -22.32 -14.94
CA LEU A 11 13.83 -21.14 -15.81
C LEU A 11 15.20 -20.72 -16.35
N VAL A 12 16.29 -20.87 -15.59
CA VAL A 12 17.67 -20.62 -16.08
C VAL A 12 18.02 -21.61 -17.19
N SER A 13 17.59 -22.86 -17.06
CA SER A 13 17.90 -23.92 -18.02
C SER A 13 17.00 -23.87 -19.26
N ALA A 14 15.96 -23.03 -19.27
CA ALA A 14 15.04 -22.90 -20.38
C ALA A 14 15.54 -21.87 -21.40
N ALA A 15 15.54 -22.24 -22.67
CA ALA A 15 15.94 -21.35 -23.77
C ALA A 15 14.89 -20.27 -24.10
N ARG A 16 13.67 -20.38 -23.55
CA ARG A 16 12.56 -19.46 -23.75
C ARG A 16 11.75 -19.32 -22.46
N PRO A 17 10.90 -18.28 -22.34
CA PRO A 17 9.91 -18.21 -21.28
C PRO A 17 9.04 -19.48 -21.23
N VAL A 18 8.68 -19.88 -20.00
CA VAL A 18 8.05 -21.18 -19.72
C VAL A 18 6.71 -20.96 -19.02
N SER A 19 5.69 -21.72 -19.40
CA SER A 19 4.37 -21.66 -18.78
C SER A 19 4.35 -22.34 -17.39
N PRO A 20 3.42 -21.96 -16.49
CA PRO A 20 3.19 -22.65 -15.23
C PRO A 20 2.98 -24.16 -15.37
N GLN A 21 2.35 -24.60 -16.46
CA GLN A 21 2.10 -26.01 -16.77
C GLN A 21 3.41 -26.73 -17.10
N GLU A 22 4.27 -26.12 -17.91
CA GLU A 22 5.58 -26.69 -18.23
C GLU A 22 6.49 -26.73 -16.99
N ILE A 23 6.46 -25.70 -16.13
CA ILE A 23 7.16 -25.72 -14.83
C ILE A 23 6.65 -26.86 -13.95
N ARG A 24 5.33 -27.09 -13.91
CA ARG A 24 4.75 -28.22 -13.16
C ARG A 24 5.29 -29.55 -13.67
N GLU A 25 5.29 -29.78 -14.99
CA GLU A 25 5.79 -31.05 -15.55
C GLU A 25 7.29 -31.22 -15.31
N ALA A 26 8.09 -30.16 -15.41
CA ALA A 26 9.52 -30.20 -15.09
C ALA A 26 9.77 -30.54 -13.60
N ILE A 27 8.98 -29.97 -12.68
CA ILE A 27 9.06 -30.32 -11.25
C ILE A 27 8.71 -31.79 -11.01
N LYS A 28 7.65 -32.30 -11.65
CA LYS A 28 7.25 -33.71 -11.49
C LYS A 28 8.31 -34.67 -12.00
N LYS A 29 9.00 -34.30 -13.09
CA LYS A 29 10.02 -35.13 -13.72
C LYS A 29 11.37 -35.08 -12.99
N ASP A 30 11.88 -33.88 -12.75
CA ASP A 30 13.27 -33.67 -12.34
C ASP A 30 13.40 -33.38 -10.83
N TYR A 31 12.30 -33.03 -10.16
CA TYR A 31 12.27 -32.66 -8.74
C TYR A 31 11.06 -33.27 -7.98
N PRO A 32 10.85 -34.61 -8.05
CA PRO A 32 9.65 -35.26 -7.52
C PRO A 32 9.42 -35.04 -6.02
N GLN A 33 10.47 -34.72 -5.25
CA GLN A 33 10.38 -34.37 -3.83
C GLN A 33 9.56 -33.09 -3.55
N PHE A 34 9.30 -32.25 -4.56
CA PHE A 34 8.43 -31.08 -4.45
C PHE A 34 7.01 -31.33 -4.96
N PHE A 35 6.70 -32.52 -5.46
CA PHE A 35 5.35 -32.93 -5.85
C PHE A 35 4.71 -33.79 -4.75
N GLY A 36 3.39 -33.63 -4.54
CA GLY A 36 2.67 -34.43 -3.53
C GLY A 36 3.07 -34.18 -2.06
N ILE A 37 3.78 -33.09 -1.75
CA ILE A 37 4.20 -32.77 -0.37
C ILE A 37 3.00 -32.61 0.60
N PRO A 38 3.20 -32.71 1.92
CA PRO A 38 2.11 -32.69 2.89
C PRO A 38 1.20 -31.45 2.85
N SER A 39 1.68 -30.32 2.32
CA SER A 39 0.85 -29.14 2.09
C SER A 39 -0.11 -29.31 0.90
N HIS A 40 0.30 -30.02 -0.17
CA HIS A 40 -0.56 -30.35 -1.31
C HIS A 40 -1.67 -31.30 -0.89
N ALA A 41 -1.34 -32.36 -0.15
CA ALA A 41 -2.33 -33.30 0.38
C ALA A 41 -3.38 -32.59 1.25
N ARG A 42 -2.93 -31.73 2.17
CA ARG A 42 -3.81 -30.91 3.01
C ARG A 42 -4.71 -29.96 2.21
N ALA A 43 -4.23 -29.39 1.10
CA ALA A 43 -5.04 -28.51 0.25
C ALA A 43 -6.14 -29.29 -0.50
N VAL A 44 -5.85 -30.52 -0.92
CA VAL A 44 -6.84 -31.42 -1.55
C VAL A 44 -7.86 -31.92 -0.53
N GLU A 45 -7.43 -32.35 0.66
CA GLU A 45 -8.33 -32.76 1.76
C GLU A 45 -9.31 -31.66 2.16
N LYS A 46 -8.84 -30.41 2.18
CA LYS A 46 -9.67 -29.23 2.46
C LYS A 46 -10.52 -28.76 1.28
N LYS A 47 -10.54 -29.50 0.17
CA LYS A 47 -11.25 -29.16 -1.07
C LYS A 47 -10.89 -27.78 -1.65
N GLN A 48 -9.67 -27.30 -1.36
CA GLN A 48 -9.14 -26.05 -1.93
C GLN A 48 -8.51 -26.30 -3.30
N CYS A 49 -8.06 -27.52 -3.56
CA CYS A 49 -7.55 -27.97 -4.84
C CYS A 49 -8.21 -29.30 -5.23
N ILE A 50 -8.40 -29.51 -6.53
CA ILE A 50 -9.11 -30.68 -7.07
C ILE A 50 -8.22 -31.93 -6.99
N ASN A 51 -6.92 -31.76 -7.20
CA ASN A 51 -5.90 -32.81 -7.15
C ASN A 51 -4.52 -32.22 -6.84
N LEU A 52 -3.51 -33.08 -6.73
CA LEU A 52 -2.14 -32.68 -6.42
C LEU A 52 -1.52 -31.79 -7.51
N ASP A 53 -1.88 -31.99 -8.79
CA ASP A 53 -1.43 -31.13 -9.89
C ASP A 53 -1.99 -29.71 -9.78
N HIS A 54 -3.25 -29.54 -9.35
CA HIS A 54 -3.84 -28.24 -9.08
C HIS A 54 -3.17 -27.58 -7.86
N ALA A 55 -2.86 -28.35 -6.82
CA ALA A 55 -2.15 -27.84 -5.65
C ALA A 55 -0.74 -27.33 -6.01
N LEU A 56 0.02 -28.08 -6.79
CA LEU A 56 1.34 -27.66 -7.26
C LEU A 56 1.25 -26.44 -8.19
N LEU A 57 0.30 -26.42 -9.13
CA LEU A 57 0.07 -25.23 -9.98
C LEU A 57 -0.25 -24.00 -9.14
N SER A 58 -1.13 -24.12 -8.15
CA SER A 58 -1.48 -23.02 -7.25
C SER A 58 -0.25 -22.49 -6.50
N GLN A 59 0.64 -23.39 -6.05
CA GLN A 59 1.91 -23.01 -5.44
C GLN A 59 2.84 -22.28 -6.43
N ILE A 60 2.96 -22.75 -7.68
CA ILE A 60 3.75 -22.10 -8.73
C ILE A 60 3.19 -20.70 -9.01
N TYR A 61 1.88 -20.57 -9.25
CA TYR A 61 1.23 -19.28 -9.48
C TYR A 61 1.40 -18.31 -8.31
N SER A 62 1.31 -18.80 -7.07
CA SER A 62 1.55 -17.99 -5.87
C SER A 62 3.00 -17.51 -5.81
N LEU A 63 3.97 -18.40 -6.02
CA LEU A 63 5.39 -18.07 -5.98
C LEU A 63 5.76 -17.03 -7.05
N VAL A 64 5.44 -17.31 -8.32
CA VAL A 64 5.92 -16.47 -9.44
C VAL A 64 5.27 -15.09 -9.46
N ARG A 65 4.07 -14.94 -8.87
CA ARG A 65 3.39 -13.64 -8.76
C ARG A 65 3.83 -12.81 -7.56
N THR A 66 4.31 -13.45 -6.50
CA THR A 66 4.68 -12.75 -5.26
C THR A 66 6.17 -12.46 -5.16
N ASN A 67 6.99 -13.17 -5.93
CA ASN A 67 8.43 -13.08 -5.86
C ASN A 67 9.03 -12.29 -7.04
N ARG A 68 9.70 -11.17 -6.73
CA ARG A 68 10.33 -10.24 -7.68
C ARG A 68 11.39 -10.84 -8.62
N PHE A 69 11.85 -12.06 -8.34
CA PHE A 69 12.83 -12.75 -9.21
C PHE A 69 12.22 -13.24 -10.53
N PHE A 70 10.89 -13.38 -10.60
CA PHE A 70 10.21 -13.89 -11.78
C PHE A 70 9.52 -12.76 -12.53
N PHE A 71 9.73 -12.69 -13.83
CA PHE A 71 8.91 -11.91 -14.74
C PHE A 71 7.79 -12.80 -15.28
N CYS A 72 6.59 -12.24 -15.38
CA CYS A 72 5.37 -12.96 -15.70
C CYS A 72 4.68 -12.22 -16.85
N ASP A 73 4.90 -12.69 -18.08
CA ASP A 73 4.21 -12.18 -19.25
C ASP A 73 2.78 -12.72 -19.27
N LYS A 74 1.81 -11.82 -19.10
CA LYS A 74 0.38 -12.14 -19.06
C LYS A 74 -0.33 -11.86 -20.38
N THR A 75 0.41 -11.46 -21.42
CA THR A 75 -0.14 -11.22 -22.76
C THR A 75 -0.55 -12.54 -23.42
N THR A 76 0.09 -13.65 -23.06
CA THR A 76 -0.22 -15.00 -23.51
C THR A 76 -1.03 -15.79 -22.47
N LYS A 77 -1.79 -16.79 -22.94
CA LYS A 77 -2.53 -17.73 -22.09
C LYS A 77 -2.15 -19.18 -22.46
N PRO A 78 -1.58 -19.96 -21.53
CA PRO A 78 -1.18 -19.57 -20.18
C PRO A 78 -0.06 -18.53 -20.18
N MET A 79 0.01 -17.74 -19.11
CA MET A 79 1.07 -16.73 -18.92
C MET A 79 2.46 -17.38 -18.99
N GLU A 80 3.44 -16.67 -19.54
CA GLU A 80 4.82 -17.13 -19.65
C GLU A 80 5.68 -16.54 -18.54
N ILE A 81 6.67 -17.29 -18.08
CA ILE A 81 7.51 -16.94 -16.93
C ILE A 81 8.97 -16.96 -17.35
N SER A 82 9.72 -15.93 -16.96
CA SER A 82 11.17 -15.81 -17.15
C SER A 82 11.84 -15.20 -15.91
N ILE A 83 13.17 -15.11 -15.92
CA ILE A 83 13.93 -14.51 -14.82
C ILE A 83 14.05 -13.00 -15.05
N ALA A 84 13.70 -12.21 -14.04
CA ALA A 84 13.84 -10.76 -14.07
C ALA A 84 15.33 -10.37 -14.21
N GLY A 85 15.76 -10.02 -15.42
CA GLY A 85 17.14 -9.64 -15.74
C GLY A 85 17.71 -10.24 -17.03
N ASN A 86 17.06 -11.23 -17.64
CA ASN A 86 17.45 -11.79 -18.95
C ASN A 86 16.26 -11.76 -19.91
N ILE A 87 16.03 -10.63 -20.58
CA ILE A 87 15.33 -10.58 -21.87
C ILE A 87 16.13 -9.62 -22.75
N ALA A 88 16.92 -10.18 -23.66
CA ALA A 88 17.37 -9.46 -24.85
C ALA A 88 16.11 -9.11 -25.66
N ALA A 89 15.96 -7.82 -25.97
CA ALA A 89 14.82 -7.30 -26.71
C ALA A 89 14.66 -7.97 -28.08
N PRO A 90 13.42 -8.23 -28.52
CA PRO A 90 13.08 -8.22 -29.93
C PRO A 90 12.18 -7.02 -30.28
N GLU A 91 12.35 -6.61 -31.52
CA GLU A 91 11.82 -5.43 -32.21
C GLU A 91 10.29 -5.42 -32.44
N ASP A 92 9.80 -4.20 -32.62
CA ASP A 92 8.51 -3.70 -33.12
C ASP A 92 7.53 -4.65 -33.84
N LYS A 93 6.23 -4.56 -33.48
CA LYS A 93 5.10 -4.22 -34.38
C LYS A 93 3.73 -4.14 -33.66
N ASP A 94 3.22 -2.90 -33.61
CA ASP A 94 1.91 -2.39 -34.03
C ASP A 94 0.54 -2.99 -33.54
N SER A 95 -0.36 -2.02 -33.30
CA SER A 95 -1.83 -1.98 -33.44
C SER A 95 -2.77 -2.95 -32.68
N SER A 96 -3.24 -2.51 -31.50
CA SER A 96 -4.68 -2.42 -31.13
C SER A 96 -4.83 -1.85 -29.71
N GLY A 97 -4.93 -0.51 -29.63
CA GLY A 97 -4.97 0.22 -28.37
C GLY A 97 -6.27 0.01 -27.58
N ILE A 98 -6.19 -0.79 -26.51
CA ILE A 98 -7.07 -0.70 -25.35
C ILE A 98 -6.19 -0.55 -24.11
N TRP A 99 -6.24 0.62 -23.51
CA TRP A 99 -5.50 1.00 -22.31
C TRP A 99 -6.25 0.46 -21.08
N LEU A 100 -5.60 -0.39 -20.27
CA LEU A 100 -6.02 -0.68 -18.90
C LEU A 100 -4.86 -0.36 -17.96
N PRO A 101 -5.10 0.35 -16.86
CA PRO A 101 -4.07 1.09 -16.15
C PRO A 101 -3.09 0.15 -15.44
N GLU A 102 -1.81 0.36 -15.70
CA GLU A 102 -0.72 -0.11 -14.86
C GLU A 102 -0.98 0.39 -13.41
N LYS A 103 -0.94 -0.52 -12.43
CA LYS A 103 -0.74 -0.12 -11.04
C LYS A 103 0.59 0.64 -10.96
N PRO A 104 0.73 1.68 -10.11
CA PRO A 104 1.94 2.49 -10.01
C PRO A 104 3.20 1.63 -9.95
N ILE A 105 3.86 1.50 -11.09
CA ILE A 105 5.28 1.19 -11.13
C ILE A 105 5.91 2.53 -10.78
N ASN A 106 6.34 2.67 -9.53
CA ASN A 106 7.41 3.62 -9.20
C ASN A 106 8.59 3.23 -10.10
N LYS A 107 8.68 3.85 -11.29
CA LYS A 107 9.88 3.81 -12.12
C LYS A 107 11.00 4.28 -11.21
N ALA A 108 11.91 3.38 -10.88
CA ALA A 108 13.12 3.69 -10.16
C ALA A 108 13.83 4.81 -10.93
N ARG A 109 13.78 6.05 -10.42
CA ARG A 109 14.77 7.07 -10.77
C ARG A 109 16.10 6.64 -10.17
N PRO A 110 17.23 7.02 -10.80
CA PRO A 110 18.54 6.54 -10.41
C PRO A 110 18.74 6.84 -8.93
N ILE A 111 19.02 5.80 -8.15
CA ILE A 111 19.52 5.95 -6.80
C ILE A 111 20.90 6.59 -7.00
N LEU A 112 20.93 7.93 -6.96
CA LEU A 112 22.10 8.61 -6.45
C LEU A 112 22.23 8.08 -5.03
N GLU A 113 23.21 7.21 -4.81
CA GLU A 113 23.67 6.83 -3.47
C GLU A 113 24.05 8.12 -2.75
N LYS A 114 23.09 8.75 -2.07
CA LYS A 114 23.35 9.77 -1.07
C LYS A 114 23.52 9.04 0.25
N GLU A 115 24.77 8.86 0.63
CA GLU A 115 25.19 8.57 1.99
C GLU A 115 24.36 9.39 3.00
N ASN A 116 23.67 8.70 3.92
CA ASN A 116 23.38 9.13 5.29
C ASN A 116 22.99 10.61 5.57
N SER A 117 22.33 11.32 4.65
CA SER A 117 21.82 12.65 4.97
C SER A 117 20.58 12.53 5.86
N LYS A 118 20.60 13.16 7.04
CA LYS A 118 19.44 13.25 7.94
C LYS A 118 18.37 14.19 7.34
N PRO A 119 17.09 14.05 7.73
CA PRO A 119 16.07 15.05 7.41
C PRO A 119 16.54 16.47 7.76
N LYS A 120 16.37 17.41 6.83
CA LYS A 120 16.68 18.83 7.05
C LYS A 120 15.62 19.47 7.95
N ARG A 121 16.01 20.54 8.66
CA ARG A 121 15.07 21.37 9.42
C ARG A 121 13.97 21.90 8.48
N PRO A 122 12.68 21.74 8.81
CA PRO A 122 11.57 22.30 8.02
C PRO A 122 11.61 23.82 7.93
N THR A 123 11.38 24.33 6.72
CA THR A 123 11.20 25.75 6.38
C THR A 123 10.12 25.85 5.29
N PRO A 124 9.47 27.02 5.11
CA PRO A 124 8.49 27.21 4.03
C PRO A 124 8.99 26.79 2.65
N ASP A 125 10.22 27.19 2.28
CA ASP A 125 10.84 26.81 1.01
C ASP A 125 10.98 25.28 0.88
N LEU A 126 11.40 24.61 1.95
CA LEU A 126 11.54 23.15 1.94
C LEU A 126 10.18 22.48 1.77
N ILE A 127 9.13 22.95 2.46
CA ILE A 127 7.77 22.40 2.29
C ILE A 127 7.32 22.58 0.84
N SER A 128 7.48 23.78 0.27
CA SER A 128 7.15 24.10 -1.12
C SER A 128 7.89 23.22 -2.12
N ASP A 129 9.18 22.94 -1.91
CA ASP A 129 9.96 22.01 -2.73
C ASP A 129 9.37 20.59 -2.73
N TYR A 130 8.97 20.09 -1.55
CA TYR A 130 8.34 18.77 -1.44
C TYR A 130 6.94 18.74 -2.08
N LEU A 131 6.17 19.83 -2.00
CA LEU A 131 4.89 19.95 -2.68
C LEU A 131 5.05 19.98 -4.21
N CYS A 132 6.05 20.69 -4.75
CA CYS A 132 6.36 20.66 -6.19
C CYS A 132 6.80 19.26 -6.65
N ARG A 133 7.54 18.52 -5.79
CA ARG A 133 7.88 17.12 -6.06
C ARG A 133 6.63 16.22 -6.07
N TRP A 134 5.70 16.45 -5.15
CA TRP A 134 4.44 15.72 -5.07
C TRP A 134 3.64 15.83 -6.37
N GLU A 135 3.52 17.03 -6.95
CA GLU A 135 2.79 17.26 -8.20
C GLU A 135 3.32 16.44 -9.38
N LYS A 136 4.62 16.11 -9.36
CA LYS A 136 5.29 15.32 -10.41
C LYS A 136 5.11 13.80 -10.22
N LEU A 137 4.50 13.37 -9.13
CA LEU A 137 4.25 11.96 -8.84
C LEU A 137 2.88 11.54 -9.38
N GLU A 138 2.79 11.44 -10.71
CA GLU A 138 1.57 11.20 -11.48
C GLU A 138 0.66 10.14 -10.85
N THR A 139 1.19 8.97 -10.47
CA THR A 139 0.29 7.94 -9.97
C THR A 139 -0.29 8.26 -8.59
N TYR A 140 0.49 8.90 -7.71
CA TYR A 140 -0.03 9.30 -6.40
C TYR A 140 -1.03 10.45 -6.54
N THR A 141 -0.77 11.41 -7.43
CA THR A 141 -1.69 12.54 -7.67
C THR A 141 -2.99 12.08 -8.32
N LEU A 142 -2.95 11.13 -9.27
CA LEU A 142 -4.14 10.53 -9.89
C LEU A 142 -4.96 9.70 -8.89
N GLN A 143 -4.30 8.94 -8.01
CA GLN A 143 -4.98 8.18 -6.95
C GLN A 143 -5.71 9.13 -5.98
N GLU A 144 -5.08 10.21 -5.55
CA GLU A 144 -5.70 11.23 -4.70
C GLU A 144 -6.84 11.96 -5.41
N ALA A 145 -6.67 12.33 -6.67
CA ALA A 145 -7.74 12.94 -7.46
C ALA A 145 -8.95 11.99 -7.58
N SER A 146 -8.71 10.71 -7.84
CA SER A 146 -9.75 9.69 -7.92
C SER A 146 -10.50 9.52 -6.58
N LEU A 147 -9.76 9.53 -5.46
CA LEU A 147 -10.39 9.48 -4.13
C LEU A 147 -11.17 10.75 -3.83
N ASN A 148 -10.69 11.93 -4.25
CA ASN A 148 -11.44 13.17 -4.09
C ASN A 148 -12.78 13.11 -4.83
N ILE A 149 -12.81 12.66 -6.08
CA ILE A 149 -14.06 12.46 -6.85
C ILE A 149 -14.99 11.51 -6.09
N LEU A 150 -14.46 10.37 -5.64
CA LEU A 150 -15.25 9.38 -4.91
C LEU A 150 -15.81 9.95 -3.59
N PHE A 151 -14.99 10.59 -2.77
CA PHE A 151 -15.38 11.04 -1.44
C PHE A 151 -16.19 12.34 -1.44
N LYS A 152 -16.04 13.21 -2.44
CA LYS A 152 -16.63 14.56 -2.41
C LYS A 152 -17.79 14.72 -3.40
N GLU A 153 -17.76 13.98 -4.51
CA GLU A 153 -18.75 14.15 -5.58
C GLU A 153 -19.70 12.94 -5.64
N LEU A 154 -19.16 11.73 -5.72
CA LEU A 154 -19.98 10.53 -5.92
C LEU A 154 -20.59 9.99 -4.63
N CYS A 155 -19.82 10.01 -3.53
CA CYS A 155 -20.19 9.38 -2.26
C CYS A 155 -19.88 10.29 -1.04
N PRO A 156 -20.40 11.53 -0.99
CA PRO A 156 -20.12 12.48 0.08
C PRO A 156 -20.55 12.01 1.46
N GLU A 157 -21.69 11.32 1.56
CA GLU A 157 -22.26 10.86 2.82
C GLU A 157 -21.88 9.41 3.15
N ASN A 158 -22.04 9.02 4.42
CA ASN A 158 -21.71 7.72 4.97
C ASN A 158 -22.97 7.01 5.51
N ASN A 159 -24.09 7.18 4.81
CA ASN A 159 -25.40 6.61 5.16
C ASN A 159 -25.87 5.46 4.25
N LYS A 160 -25.12 5.15 3.18
CA LYS A 160 -25.39 4.03 2.25
C LYS A 160 -24.23 3.04 2.25
N ILE A 161 -24.51 1.75 2.43
CA ILE A 161 -23.47 0.73 2.55
C ILE A 161 -22.61 0.61 1.29
N GLU A 162 -23.21 0.76 0.11
CA GLU A 162 -22.54 0.68 -1.19
C GLU A 162 -21.51 1.80 -1.33
N HIS A 163 -21.89 3.02 -0.94
CA HIS A 163 -21.03 4.20 -0.97
C HIS A 163 -19.85 4.05 -0.02
N ILE A 164 -20.11 3.56 1.20
CA ILE A 164 -19.07 3.32 2.19
C ILE A 164 -18.13 2.21 1.72
N LEU A 165 -18.66 1.11 1.17
CA LEU A 165 -17.87 -0.01 0.69
C LEU A 165 -16.95 0.41 -0.46
N LEU A 166 -17.44 1.22 -1.41
CA LEU A 166 -16.61 1.79 -2.48
C LEU A 166 -15.46 2.63 -1.88
N LYS A 167 -15.76 3.52 -0.95
CA LYS A 167 -14.75 4.34 -0.24
C LYS A 167 -13.73 3.48 0.49
N VAL A 168 -14.16 2.47 1.24
CA VAL A 168 -13.28 1.56 1.99
C VAL A 168 -12.36 0.80 1.04
N CYS A 169 -12.90 0.22 -0.03
CA CYS A 169 -12.13 -0.58 -1.00
C CYS A 169 -11.10 0.27 -1.75
N ALA A 170 -11.51 1.42 -2.30
CA ALA A 170 -10.62 2.30 -3.04
C ALA A 170 -9.49 2.85 -2.15
N LEU A 171 -9.85 3.33 -0.95
CA LEU A 171 -8.88 3.87 0.00
C LEU A 171 -7.90 2.80 0.47
N ASN A 172 -8.39 1.59 0.76
CA ASN A 172 -7.57 0.46 1.19
C ASN A 172 -6.55 0.03 0.13
N ASP A 173 -6.92 0.01 -1.15
CA ASP A 173 -6.00 -0.34 -2.24
C ASP A 173 -4.96 0.77 -2.45
N PHE A 174 -5.39 2.03 -2.59
CA PHE A 174 -4.49 3.14 -2.91
C PHE A 174 -3.49 3.45 -1.79
N TYR A 175 -3.92 3.34 -0.53
CA TYR A 175 -3.03 3.53 0.62
C TYR A 175 -2.43 2.23 1.16
N SER A 176 -2.75 1.08 0.58
CA SER A 176 -2.27 -0.23 1.01
C SER A 176 -2.44 -0.46 2.52
N THR A 177 -3.64 -0.16 3.05
CA THR A 177 -3.91 -0.25 4.51
C THR A 177 -4.09 -1.69 5.01
N ASN A 178 -4.09 -2.67 4.11
CA ASN A 178 -4.13 -4.12 4.39
C ASN A 178 -5.39 -4.57 5.15
N ILE A 179 -6.54 -3.96 4.86
CA ILE A 179 -7.84 -4.43 5.34
C ILE A 179 -8.30 -5.56 4.42
N PHE A 180 -8.37 -6.78 4.97
CA PHE A 180 -8.82 -7.96 4.23
C PHE A 180 -10.35 -8.10 4.19
N ASP A 181 -11.03 -7.70 5.26
CA ASP A 181 -12.50 -7.76 5.37
C ASP A 181 -13.08 -6.35 5.28
N THR A 182 -13.07 -5.80 4.06
CA THR A 182 -13.55 -4.44 3.77
C THR A 182 -15.04 -4.28 4.05
N PHE A 183 -15.83 -5.34 3.84
CA PHE A 183 -17.26 -5.32 4.10
C PHE A 183 -17.60 -5.16 5.58
N THR A 184 -16.89 -5.85 6.47
CA THR A 184 -17.08 -5.66 7.91
C THR A 184 -16.71 -4.23 8.35
N VAL A 185 -15.64 -3.66 7.79
CA VAL A 185 -15.27 -2.25 8.07
C VAL A 185 -16.33 -1.28 7.53
N ALA A 186 -16.88 -1.52 6.35
CA ALA A 186 -17.94 -0.68 5.79
C ALA A 186 -19.22 -0.71 6.63
N LYS A 187 -19.65 -1.90 7.07
CA LYS A 187 -20.80 -2.04 7.99
C LYS A 187 -20.55 -1.36 9.33
N HIS A 188 -19.32 -1.46 9.86
CA HIS A 188 -18.93 -0.77 11.08
C HIS A 188 -19.11 0.75 10.96
N ILE A 189 -18.61 1.35 9.87
CA ILE A 189 -18.77 2.79 9.61
C ILE A 189 -20.25 3.17 9.50
N LEU A 190 -21.05 2.39 8.76
CA LEU A 190 -22.48 2.65 8.61
C LEU A 190 -23.21 2.66 9.95
N ASN A 191 -22.97 1.65 10.79
CA ASN A 191 -23.62 1.50 12.09
C ASN A 191 -23.30 2.65 13.06
N HIS A 192 -22.19 3.35 12.86
CA HIS A 192 -21.78 4.48 13.68
C HIS A 192 -22.35 5.84 13.23
N ASN A 193 -23.09 5.91 12.11
CA ASN A 193 -23.74 7.14 11.63
C ASN A 193 -22.81 8.37 11.66
N ILE A 194 -21.64 8.24 11.03
CA ILE A 194 -20.49 9.14 11.28
C ILE A 194 -20.65 10.57 10.70
N ASP A 195 -21.63 10.80 9.84
CA ASP A 195 -21.79 12.07 9.12
C ASP A 195 -21.98 13.27 10.06
N ILE A 196 -22.74 13.10 11.15
CA ILE A 196 -22.94 14.17 12.14
C ILE A 196 -21.62 14.53 12.85
N HIS A 197 -20.79 13.54 13.13
CA HIS A 197 -19.48 13.73 13.76
C HIS A 197 -18.48 14.35 12.79
N LEU A 198 -18.53 13.99 11.51
CA LEU A 198 -17.76 14.66 10.46
C LEU A 198 -18.16 16.13 10.37
N HIS A 199 -19.46 16.44 10.33
CA HIS A 199 -19.96 17.82 10.28
C HIS A 199 -19.43 18.66 11.44
N ASN A 200 -19.46 18.10 12.66
CA ASN A 200 -19.00 18.74 13.89
C ASN A 200 -17.48 18.73 14.10
N ASN A 201 -16.68 18.30 13.11
CA ASN A 201 -15.22 18.21 13.21
C ASN A 201 -14.73 17.37 14.43
N CYS A 202 -15.50 16.34 14.80
CA CYS A 202 -15.22 15.55 16.00
C CYS A 202 -14.01 14.63 15.80
N HIS A 203 -12.87 14.98 16.40
CA HIS A 203 -11.63 14.21 16.30
C HIS A 203 -11.70 12.80 16.91
N ALA A 204 -12.59 12.56 17.89
CA ALA A 204 -12.80 11.23 18.47
C ALA A 204 -13.29 10.21 17.43
N LEU A 205 -13.88 10.68 16.32
CA LEU A 205 -14.39 9.86 15.23
C LEU A 205 -13.33 8.91 14.65
N VAL A 206 -12.07 9.33 14.57
CA VAL A 206 -11.00 8.47 14.04
C VAL A 206 -10.86 7.19 14.86
N ASN A 207 -10.94 7.28 16.18
CA ASN A 207 -10.87 6.10 17.05
C ASN A 207 -12.13 5.23 16.91
N THR A 208 -13.30 5.85 16.75
CA THR A 208 -14.57 5.14 16.49
C THR A 208 -14.48 4.30 15.21
N ILE A 209 -13.97 4.87 14.11
CA ILE A 209 -13.82 4.15 12.84
C ILE A 209 -12.71 3.09 12.94
N ALA A 210 -11.63 3.37 13.68
CA ALA A 210 -10.46 2.50 13.73
C ALA A 210 -10.73 1.17 14.45
N SER A 211 -11.56 1.17 15.49
CA SER A 211 -11.75 0.02 16.38
C SER A 211 -12.86 -0.92 15.90
N VAL A 212 -12.52 -1.89 15.06
CA VAL A 212 -13.47 -2.79 14.38
C VAL A 212 -13.35 -4.21 14.94
N SER A 213 -14.48 -4.85 15.27
CA SER A 213 -14.52 -6.27 15.63
C SER A 213 -14.62 -7.14 14.37
N ILE A 214 -13.58 -7.93 14.09
CA ILE A 214 -13.54 -8.87 12.96
C ILE A 214 -13.42 -10.29 13.51
N LYS A 215 -14.42 -11.13 13.23
CA LYS A 215 -14.46 -12.54 13.70
C LYS A 215 -14.22 -12.66 15.21
N GLY A 216 -14.85 -11.78 15.99
CA GLY A 216 -14.74 -11.74 17.46
C GLY A 216 -13.43 -11.16 18.00
N LYS A 217 -12.51 -10.68 17.15
CA LYS A 217 -11.26 -10.04 17.57
C LYS A 217 -11.30 -8.55 17.25
N LEU A 218 -10.98 -7.73 18.26
CA LEU A 218 -10.83 -6.29 18.08
C LEU A 218 -9.56 -6.02 17.25
N LYS A 219 -9.74 -5.29 16.14
CA LYS A 219 -8.66 -4.82 15.27
C LYS A 219 -8.67 -3.30 15.25
N ASN A 220 -7.48 -2.71 15.28
CA ASN A 220 -7.31 -1.28 15.24
C ASN A 220 -6.74 -0.84 13.88
N PHE A 221 -7.59 -0.27 13.03
CA PHE A 221 -7.26 0.27 11.71
C PHE A 221 -6.99 1.78 11.76
N TYR A 222 -6.24 2.23 12.76
CA TYR A 222 -6.00 3.65 13.05
C TYR A 222 -5.52 4.47 11.84
N SER A 223 -4.54 3.95 11.09
CA SER A 223 -4.02 4.65 9.90
C SER A 223 -5.08 4.78 8.81
N PHE A 224 -5.89 3.74 8.58
CA PHE A 224 -7.01 3.79 7.64
C PHE A 224 -8.06 4.80 8.09
N ALA A 225 -8.46 4.78 9.37
CA ALA A 225 -9.46 5.69 9.90
C ALA A 225 -9.05 7.16 9.75
N SER A 226 -7.79 7.50 10.04
CA SER A 226 -7.29 8.87 9.82
C SER A 226 -7.37 9.30 8.36
N LYS A 227 -7.08 8.38 7.42
CA LYS A 227 -7.16 8.63 5.98
C LYS A 227 -8.61 8.81 5.54
N TYR A 228 -9.50 7.97 6.05
CA TYR A 228 -10.93 8.04 5.75
C TYR A 228 -11.52 9.39 6.15
N CYS A 229 -11.22 9.86 7.38
CA CYS A 229 -11.66 11.17 7.83
C CYS A 229 -10.97 12.32 7.06
N SER A 230 -9.69 12.19 6.73
CA SER A 230 -8.96 13.20 5.95
C SER A 230 -9.53 13.42 4.55
N HIS A 231 -9.99 12.37 3.86
CA HIS A 231 -10.60 12.52 2.53
C HIS A 231 -11.96 13.24 2.58
N HIS A 232 -12.66 13.16 3.71
CA HIS A 232 -13.85 13.95 3.97
C HIS A 232 -13.51 15.41 4.30
N LYS A 233 -12.53 15.63 5.20
CA LYS A 233 -12.15 16.97 5.68
C LYS A 233 -10.62 17.07 5.89
N PRO A 234 -9.85 17.38 4.83
CA PRO A 234 -8.38 17.28 4.84
C PRO A 234 -7.71 18.29 5.78
N ASP A 235 -8.35 19.44 6.00
CA ASP A 235 -7.82 20.50 6.87
C ASP A 235 -8.18 20.32 8.35
N ILE A 236 -8.99 19.30 8.66
CA ILE A 236 -9.44 18.99 10.03
C ILE A 236 -8.80 17.71 10.54
N PHE A 237 -8.62 16.73 9.66
CA PHE A 237 -8.15 15.39 10.03
C PHE A 237 -6.78 15.11 9.40
N PRO A 238 -5.67 15.37 10.11
CA PRO A 238 -4.35 14.97 9.63
C PRO A 238 -4.24 13.45 9.52
N ILE A 239 -3.50 12.98 8.52
CA ILE A 239 -3.29 11.55 8.28
C ILE A 239 -2.20 11.04 9.20
N TYR A 240 -2.46 9.89 9.81
CA TYR A 240 -1.46 9.16 10.56
C TYR A 240 -0.92 7.98 9.73
N ASP A 241 0.40 7.84 9.65
CA ASP A 241 1.07 6.62 9.23
C ASP A 241 2.49 6.48 9.80
N SER A 242 3.17 5.40 9.39
CA SER A 242 4.52 5.08 9.87
C SER A 242 5.59 6.08 9.43
N TYR A 243 5.45 6.72 8.28
CA TYR A 243 6.42 7.72 7.81
C TYR A 243 6.23 9.03 8.56
N VAL A 244 4.99 9.47 8.74
CA VAL A 244 4.63 10.64 9.57
C VAL A 244 5.15 10.46 11.00
N GLU A 245 4.91 9.30 11.62
CA GLU A 245 5.44 9.00 12.96
C GLU A 245 6.97 9.11 13.01
N LYS A 246 7.68 8.53 12.05
CA LYS A 246 9.16 8.54 12.03
C LYS A 246 9.71 9.95 11.87
N MET A 247 9.11 10.77 11.01
CA MET A 247 9.52 12.17 10.81
C MET A 247 9.28 13.00 12.07
N LEU A 248 8.08 12.94 12.67
CA LEU A 248 7.79 13.64 13.92
C LEU A 248 8.72 13.19 15.04
N TRP A 249 8.98 11.89 15.15
CA TRP A 249 9.91 11.35 16.14
C TRP A 249 11.36 11.80 15.91
N HIS A 250 11.79 11.93 14.65
CA HIS A 250 13.09 12.47 14.30
C HIS A 250 13.23 13.92 14.77
N TYR A 251 12.30 14.79 14.38
CA TYR A 251 12.34 16.20 14.75
C TYR A 251 12.20 16.41 16.25
N ARG A 252 11.43 15.56 16.94
CA ARG A 252 11.38 15.55 18.41
C ARG A 252 12.77 15.34 19.01
N LYS A 253 13.55 14.40 18.48
CA LYS A 253 14.87 14.07 19.01
C LYS A 253 15.93 15.12 18.65
N HIS A 254 15.90 15.60 17.41
CA HIS A 254 16.95 16.43 16.86
C HIS A 254 16.75 17.91 17.20
N ASP A 255 15.54 18.42 16.95
CA ASP A 255 15.21 19.84 17.06
C ASP A 255 14.47 20.15 18.37
N LYS A 256 14.05 19.11 19.11
CA LYS A 256 13.31 19.23 20.37
C LYS A 256 12.06 20.11 20.25
N PHE A 257 11.39 20.07 19.09
CA PHE A 257 10.28 20.99 18.79
C PHE A 257 9.12 20.87 19.78
N HIS A 258 8.87 19.66 20.30
CA HIS A 258 7.89 19.41 21.33
C HIS A 258 8.22 18.12 22.09
N ASN A 259 7.96 18.08 23.39
CA ASN A 259 8.09 16.85 24.18
C ASN A 259 6.78 16.06 24.18
N PHE A 260 6.82 14.82 23.70
CA PHE A 260 5.71 13.86 23.68
C PHE A 260 6.24 12.42 23.67
N GLU A 261 5.44 11.43 23.98
CA GLU A 261 5.80 10.00 23.88
C GLU A 261 5.29 9.38 22.58
N LYS A 262 5.83 8.22 22.18
CA LYS A 262 5.32 7.52 20.99
C LYS A 262 3.85 7.11 21.13
N SER A 263 3.41 6.80 22.35
CA SER A 263 2.01 6.51 22.70
C SER A 263 1.09 7.69 22.38
N ASP A 264 1.56 8.93 22.52
CA ASP A 264 0.77 10.12 22.21
C ASP A 264 0.38 10.21 20.74
N LEU A 265 1.22 9.69 19.83
CA LEU A 265 0.89 9.63 18.40
C LEU A 265 -0.27 8.66 18.08
N LYS A 266 -0.61 7.77 19.03
CA LYS A 266 -1.77 6.86 18.94
C LYS A 266 -3.04 7.43 19.56
N SER A 267 -2.94 8.56 20.27
CA SER A 267 -4.07 9.38 20.69
C SER A 267 -4.33 10.43 19.63
N TYR A 268 -5.43 10.32 18.87
CA TYR A 268 -5.67 11.23 17.75
C TYR A 268 -5.71 12.70 18.16
N ARG A 269 -6.23 12.99 19.36
CA ARG A 269 -6.21 14.35 19.94
C ARG A 269 -4.78 14.85 20.16
N HIS A 270 -3.92 14.07 20.81
CA HIS A 270 -2.53 14.46 21.04
C HIS A 270 -1.75 14.51 19.72
N PHE A 271 -2.04 13.62 18.77
CA PHE A 271 -1.46 13.65 17.44
C PHE A 271 -1.72 14.99 16.73
N ILE A 272 -2.96 15.48 16.75
CA ILE A 272 -3.30 16.82 16.21
C ILE A 272 -2.53 17.92 16.93
N GLU A 273 -2.47 17.88 18.27
CA GLU A 273 -1.70 18.85 19.05
C GLU A 273 -0.22 18.84 18.68
N ILE A 274 0.37 17.67 18.42
CA ILE A 274 1.75 17.50 18.00
C ILE A 274 1.96 18.10 16.60
N ILE A 275 1.07 17.86 15.63
CA ILE A 275 1.13 18.47 14.29
C ILE A 275 1.04 20.00 14.39
N ASN A 276 0.11 20.52 15.20
CA ASN A 276 -0.03 21.97 15.39
C ASN A 276 1.22 22.59 16.04
N LYS A 277 1.83 21.91 17.01
CA LYS A 277 3.10 22.36 17.63
C LYS A 277 4.27 22.25 16.65
N PHE A 278 4.27 21.23 15.79
CA PHE A 278 5.22 21.10 14.70
C PHE A 278 5.14 22.32 13.76
N GLN A 279 3.94 22.67 13.28
CA GLN A 279 3.75 23.84 12.40
C GLN A 279 4.27 25.13 13.06
N ARG A 280 3.83 25.41 14.31
CA ARG A 280 4.25 26.62 15.04
C ARG A 280 5.74 26.70 15.27
N HIS A 281 6.39 25.59 15.62
CA HIS A 281 7.82 25.58 15.88
C HIS A 281 8.65 25.94 14.64
N TYR A 282 8.21 25.52 13.45
CA TYR A 282 8.90 25.77 12.18
C TYR A 282 8.32 26.94 11.37
N ARG A 283 7.34 27.68 11.91
CA ARG A 283 6.63 28.78 11.24
C ARG A 283 5.97 28.35 9.93
N LEU A 284 5.21 27.26 9.97
CA LEU A 284 4.57 26.60 8.81
C LEU A 284 3.03 26.70 8.86
N GLU A 285 2.48 27.65 9.60
CA GLU A 285 1.03 27.84 9.75
C GLU A 285 0.34 28.30 8.46
N GLU A 286 1.10 28.76 7.45
CA GLU A 286 0.58 29.07 6.12
C GLU A 286 0.20 27.80 5.32
N PHE A 287 0.78 26.64 5.68
CA PHE A 287 0.50 25.37 5.02
C PHE A 287 -0.66 24.65 5.69
N SER A 288 -1.53 24.03 4.90
CA SER A 288 -2.61 23.21 5.44
C SER A 288 -2.09 21.93 6.09
N LEU A 289 -2.91 21.31 6.94
CA LEU A 289 -2.58 20.01 7.54
C LEU A 289 -2.30 18.95 6.46
N ARG A 290 -2.96 19.05 5.30
CA ARG A 290 -2.72 18.17 4.16
C ARG A 290 -1.36 18.42 3.51
N GLN A 291 -0.96 19.67 3.34
CA GLN A 291 0.37 20.00 2.81
C GLN A 291 1.49 19.53 3.74
N ILE A 292 1.29 19.68 5.06
CA ILE A 292 2.20 19.14 6.07
C ILE A 292 2.29 17.62 6.01
N ASP A 293 1.15 16.92 5.85
CA ASP A 293 1.12 15.47 5.67
C ASP A 293 1.91 15.02 4.42
N ILE A 294 1.69 15.65 3.27
CA ILE A 294 2.42 15.36 2.02
C ILE A 294 3.93 15.48 2.24
N PHE A 295 4.38 16.56 2.90
CA PHE A 295 5.78 16.75 3.24
C PHE A 295 6.31 15.63 4.15
N LEU A 296 5.65 15.38 5.29
CA LEU A 296 6.10 14.38 6.27
C LEU A 296 6.13 12.97 5.65
N TRP A 297 5.17 12.65 4.79
CA TRP A 297 5.14 11.37 4.11
C TRP A 297 6.25 11.23 3.06
N LEU A 298 6.44 12.22 2.17
CA LEU A 298 7.47 12.17 1.14
C LEU A 298 8.88 12.16 1.74
N ALA A 299 9.15 13.06 2.69
CA ALA A 299 10.42 13.08 3.39
C ALA A 299 10.63 11.78 4.19
N GLY A 300 9.59 11.25 4.82
CA GLY A 300 9.66 9.98 5.52
C GLY A 300 9.97 8.79 4.61
N LYS A 301 9.44 8.76 3.38
CA LYS A 301 9.81 7.76 2.37
C LYS A 301 11.28 7.87 1.95
N GLU A 302 11.78 9.09 1.81
CA GLU A 302 13.15 9.39 1.40
C GLU A 302 14.16 8.97 2.48
N PHE A 303 13.93 9.38 3.73
CA PHE A 303 14.90 9.20 4.82
C PHE A 303 14.71 7.94 5.66
N PHE A 304 13.51 7.35 5.64
CA PHE A 304 13.20 6.16 6.42
C PHE A 304 12.55 5.05 5.59
N PRO A 305 13.12 4.70 4.42
CA PRO A 305 12.53 3.72 3.51
C PRO A 305 12.30 2.40 4.23
N LYS A 306 11.20 1.72 3.90
CA LYS A 306 10.96 0.37 4.40
C LYS A 306 12.03 -0.56 3.83
N LYS A 307 12.75 -1.27 4.70
CA LYS A 307 13.61 -2.39 4.33
C LYS A 307 12.70 -3.60 4.16
N TYR A 308 12.54 -4.07 2.93
CA TYR A 308 11.80 -5.27 2.57
C TYR A 308 12.80 -6.37 2.20
#